data_AF-A0A7J9WTL5-F1
#
_entry.id   AF-A0A7J9WTL5-F1
#
_cell.length_a   1.000
_cell.length_b   1.000
_cell.length_c   1.000
_cell.angle_alpha   90.00
_cell.angle_beta   90.00
_cell.angle_gamma   90.00
#
_symmetry.space_group_name_H-M   'P 1'
#
loop_
_entity.id
_entity.type
_entity.pdbx_description
1 polymer ?
#
loop_
_entity_poly.entity_id
_entity_poly.type
_entity_poly.pdbx_seq_one_letter_code
_entity_poly.pdbx_strand_id
1 'polypeptide(L)'
;MIVALGESIVAVGIGDSNLALDVPVAIALLLGLALASALWWTYFVGDNEAAVGAISSVDAGERFRLAINAYFYSYIPMLLGIVIMAAALEEAIADVSHPLPTPFAVALGDSNLALYLLGDLFFRRTLRIEPRIFRICGALLAVATILVGMYVTAVMQLVALVAILSGMLVLEARSTRLRLPLSESHISP
;
A
#
# COMPACT_ATOMS: atom_id res chain seq x y z
N MET A 1 -9.78 7.39 -0.24
CA MET A 1 -9.51 5.94 -0.23
C MET A 1 -10.36 5.22 0.81
N ILE A 2 -10.13 5.37 2.11
CA ILE A 2 -10.94 4.68 3.14
C ILE A 2 -12.44 5.03 3.03
N VAL A 3 -12.76 6.30 2.75
CA VAL A 3 -14.16 6.73 2.52
C VAL A 3 -14.73 6.13 1.24
N ALA A 4 -14.08 6.33 0.09
CA ALA A 4 -14.55 5.78 -1.20
C ALA A 4 -14.66 4.24 -1.18
N LEU A 5 -13.70 3.54 -0.58
CA LEU A 5 -13.71 2.08 -0.44
C LEU A 5 -14.78 1.63 0.57
N GLY A 6 -14.99 2.42 1.62
CA GLY A 6 -16.10 2.24 2.56
C GLY A 6 -17.47 2.44 1.90
N GLU A 7 -17.62 3.47 1.06
CA GLU A 7 -18.82 3.73 0.27
C GLU A 7 -19.05 2.63 -0.77
N SER A 8 -18.02 2.12 -1.44
CA SER A 8 -18.13 0.98 -2.36
C SER A 8 -18.51 -0.32 -1.63
N ILE A 9 -17.92 -0.62 -0.47
CA ILE A 9 -18.30 -1.80 0.34
C ILE A 9 -19.76 -1.69 0.80
N VAL A 10 -20.16 -0.49 1.27
CA VAL A 10 -21.54 -0.23 1.69
C VAL A 10 -22.48 -0.32 0.50
N ALA A 11 -22.11 0.19 -0.67
CA ALA A 11 -22.90 0.11 -1.90
C ALA A 11 -23.07 -1.34 -2.38
N VAL A 12 -22.05 -2.20 -2.28
CA VAL A 12 -22.15 -3.63 -2.57
C VAL A 12 -22.98 -4.36 -1.51
N GLY A 13 -22.85 -3.99 -0.22
CA GLY A 13 -23.63 -4.57 0.86
C GLY A 13 -25.11 -4.16 0.88
N ILE A 14 -25.44 -3.01 0.28
CA ILE A 14 -26.81 -2.48 0.14
C ILE A 14 -27.37 -2.78 -1.27
N GLY A 15 -26.51 -3.08 -2.24
CA GLY A 15 -26.80 -3.13 -3.67
C GLY A 15 -27.29 -4.49 -4.18
N ASP A 16 -28.47 -4.42 -4.81
CA ASP A 16 -29.19 -5.40 -5.62
C ASP A 16 -29.48 -6.78 -4.99
N SER A 17 -30.77 -7.06 -4.79
CA SER A 17 -31.31 -8.34 -4.30
C SER A 17 -30.96 -9.58 -5.14
N ASN A 18 -30.17 -9.41 -6.21
CA ASN A 18 -29.68 -10.45 -7.12
C ASN A 18 -28.17 -10.74 -7.00
N LEU A 19 -27.36 -9.88 -6.37
CA LEU A 19 -26.03 -10.30 -5.93
C LEU A 19 -26.25 -11.07 -4.63
N ALA A 20 -26.33 -12.41 -4.73
CA ALA A 20 -26.19 -13.22 -3.53
C ALA A 20 -24.87 -12.80 -2.87
N LEU A 21 -24.93 -12.34 -1.61
CA LEU A 21 -23.77 -12.14 -0.76
C LEU A 21 -23.10 -13.50 -0.56
N ASP A 22 -22.38 -13.93 -1.58
CA ASP A 22 -21.70 -15.20 -1.61
C ASP A 22 -20.38 -15.04 -0.85
N VAL A 23 -19.93 -16.13 -0.23
CA VAL A 23 -18.72 -16.15 0.60
C VAL A 23 -17.50 -15.54 -0.13
N PRO A 24 -17.28 -15.76 -1.45
CA PRO A 24 -16.18 -15.16 -2.18
C PRO A 24 -16.23 -13.62 -2.24
N VAL A 25 -17.42 -13.03 -2.39
CA VAL A 25 -17.62 -11.57 -2.44
C VAL A 25 -17.25 -10.95 -1.09
N ALA A 26 -17.72 -11.56 0.00
CA ALA A 26 -17.38 -11.10 1.35
C ALA A 26 -15.86 -11.17 1.62
N ILE A 27 -15.18 -12.23 1.16
CA ILE A 27 -13.73 -12.36 1.27
C ILE A 27 -13.01 -11.28 0.46
N ALA A 28 -13.43 -11.01 -0.78
CA ALA A 28 -12.83 -9.98 -1.62
C ALA A 28 -12.94 -8.58 -0.99
N LEU A 29 -14.11 -8.24 -0.42
CA LEU A 29 -14.32 -6.98 0.31
C LEU A 29 -13.39 -6.85 1.53
N LEU A 30 -13.27 -7.92 2.33
CA LEU A 30 -12.38 -7.94 3.49
C LEU A 30 -10.91 -7.80 3.09
N LEU A 31 -10.49 -8.45 2.01
CA LEU A 31 -9.13 -8.33 1.47
C LEU A 31 -8.86 -6.93 0.93
N GLY A 32 -9.83 -6.32 0.23
CA GLY A 32 -9.74 -4.93 -0.21
C GLY A 32 -9.54 -3.96 0.95
N LEU A 33 -10.30 -4.14 2.04
CA LEU A 33 -10.15 -3.35 3.27
C LEU A 33 -8.79 -3.59 3.95
N ALA A 34 -8.34 -4.84 4.00
CA ALA A 34 -7.03 -5.19 4.56
C ALA A 34 -5.90 -4.55 3.74
N LEU A 35 -6.01 -4.55 2.41
CA LEU A 35 -5.05 -3.93 1.50
C LEU A 35 -5.01 -2.41 1.68
N ALA A 36 -6.19 -1.77 1.78
CA ALA A 36 -6.30 -0.34 2.08
C ALA A 36 -5.64 0.04 3.40
N SER A 37 -5.88 -0.78 4.42
CA SER A 37 -5.26 -0.62 5.73
C SER A 37 -3.74 -0.79 5.64
N ALA A 38 -3.24 -1.81 4.97
CA ALA A 38 -1.79 -2.03 4.81
C ALA A 38 -1.09 -0.89 4.04
N LEU A 39 -1.75 -0.33 3.02
CA LEU A 39 -1.28 0.88 2.33
C LEU A 39 -1.26 2.07 3.27
N TRP A 40 -2.33 2.31 4.02
CA TRP A 40 -2.35 3.36 5.05
C TRP A 40 -1.19 3.24 6.05
N TRP A 41 -0.96 2.02 6.56
CA TRP A 41 0.15 1.75 7.47
C TRP A 41 1.51 1.98 6.84
N THR A 42 1.65 1.68 5.54
CA THR A 42 2.88 1.95 4.79
C THR A 42 3.23 3.44 4.78
N TYR A 43 2.25 4.31 4.59
CA TYR A 43 2.49 5.74 4.52
C TYR A 43 2.69 6.40 5.90
N PHE A 44 1.94 5.97 6.93
CA PHE A 44 1.94 6.67 8.22
C PHE A 44 2.91 6.11 9.28
N VAL A 45 3.32 4.84 9.20
CA VAL A 45 4.12 4.24 10.27
C VAL A 45 5.62 4.46 10.05
N GLY A 46 6.23 5.18 10.99
CA GLY A 46 7.69 5.35 11.12
C GLY A 46 8.28 6.58 10.41
N ASP A 47 7.56 7.14 9.43
CA ASP A 47 8.14 8.17 8.57
C ASP A 47 7.90 9.60 9.07
N ASN A 48 6.90 9.84 9.93
CA ASN A 48 6.51 11.20 10.31
C ASN A 48 7.56 11.92 11.17
N GLU A 49 8.13 11.25 12.17
CA GLU A 49 9.17 11.82 13.03
C GLU A 49 10.48 12.05 12.26
N ALA A 50 10.84 11.11 11.39
CA ALA A 50 12.00 11.24 10.51
C ALA A 50 11.81 12.36 9.48
N ALA A 51 10.60 12.51 8.93
CA ALA A 51 10.25 13.59 8.00
C ALA A 51 10.34 14.97 8.67
N VAL A 52 9.80 15.11 9.88
CA VAL A 52 9.91 16.35 10.66
C VAL A 52 11.37 16.67 10.98
N GLY A 53 12.18 15.67 11.36
CA GLY A 53 13.61 15.82 11.57
C GLY A 53 14.34 16.30 10.31
N ALA A 54 14.10 15.64 9.18
CA ALA A 54 14.72 15.97 7.89
C ALA A 54 14.37 17.39 7.42
N ILE A 55 13.10 17.78 7.52
CA ILE A 55 12.64 19.12 7.11
C ILE A 55 13.16 20.20 8.07
N SER A 56 13.18 19.92 9.38
CA SER A 56 13.73 20.85 10.37
C SER A 56 15.23 21.11 10.19
N SER A 57 15.96 20.13 9.64
CA SER A 57 17.42 20.19 9.45
C SER A 57 17.91 21.04 8.27
N VAL A 58 17.02 21.47 7.37
CA VAL A 58 17.37 22.33 6.22
C VAL A 58 17.00 23.80 6.47
N ASP A 59 17.68 24.69 5.75
CA ASP A 59 17.46 26.14 5.83
C ASP A 59 16.04 26.54 5.46
N ALA A 60 15.54 27.63 6.05
CA ALA A 60 14.16 28.10 5.87
C ALA A 60 13.76 28.29 4.39
N GLY A 61 14.70 28.73 3.54
CA GLY A 61 14.48 28.86 2.09
C GLY A 61 14.34 27.54 1.34
N GLU A 62 14.91 26.45 1.87
CA GLU A 62 14.85 25.11 1.24
C GLU A 62 13.75 24.22 1.83
N ARG A 63 13.28 24.49 3.05
CA ARG A 63 12.19 23.75 3.72
C ARG A 63 10.96 23.59 2.85
N PHE A 64 10.51 24.67 2.22
CA PHE A 64 9.32 24.65 1.37
C PHE A 64 9.51 23.74 0.14
N ARG A 65 10.66 23.85 -0.53
CA ARG A 65 10.99 23.02 -1.70
C ARG A 65 11.10 21.55 -1.32
N LEU A 66 11.74 21.25 -0.20
CA LEU A 66 11.87 19.88 0.31
C LEU A 66 10.50 19.30 0.68
N ALA A 67 9.65 20.07 1.36
CA ALA A 67 8.30 19.66 1.74
C ALA A 67 7.41 19.41 0.52
N ILE A 68 7.44 20.26 -0.50
CA ILE A 68 6.70 20.03 -1.76
C ILE A 68 7.20 18.78 -2.49
N ASN A 69 8.52 18.59 -2.60
CA ASN A 69 9.09 17.43 -3.26
C ASN A 69 8.74 16.12 -2.53
N ALA A 70 8.83 16.13 -1.20
CA ALA A 70 8.45 14.99 -0.39
C ALA A 70 6.93 14.76 -0.46
N TYR A 71 6.11 15.71 -0.02
CA TYR A 71 4.68 15.46 0.17
C TYR A 71 3.83 15.58 -1.09
N PHE A 72 4.13 16.49 -2.02
CA PHE A 72 3.26 16.70 -3.17
C PHE A 72 3.63 15.75 -4.31
N TYR A 73 4.90 15.74 -4.73
CA TYR A 73 5.34 14.95 -5.87
C TYR A 73 5.35 13.44 -5.60
N SER A 74 5.68 13.00 -4.39
CA SER A 74 5.58 11.57 -4.04
C SER A 74 4.13 11.08 -3.97
N TYR A 75 3.20 11.97 -3.63
CA TYR A 75 1.79 11.60 -3.43
C TYR A 75 1.04 11.42 -4.74
N ILE A 76 1.47 12.07 -5.83
CA ILE A 76 0.89 11.89 -7.18
C ILE A 76 0.92 10.41 -7.63
N PRO A 77 2.08 9.72 -7.69
CA PRO A 77 2.12 8.31 -8.07
C PRO A 77 1.43 7.40 -7.06
N MET A 78 1.44 7.75 -5.76
CA MET A 78 0.69 7.02 -4.73
C MET A 78 -0.81 7.08 -4.96
N LEU A 79 -1.35 8.28 -5.22
CA LEU A 79 -2.75 8.48 -5.53
C LEU A 79 -3.16 7.73 -6.80
N LEU A 80 -2.33 7.81 -7.85
CA LEU A 80 -2.59 7.09 -9.09
C LEU A 80 -2.67 5.58 -8.85
N GLY A 81 -1.72 5.03 -8.08
CA GLY A 81 -1.73 3.62 -7.71
C GLY A 81 -2.99 3.22 -6.92
N ILE A 82 -3.41 4.05 -5.96
CA ILE A 82 -4.62 3.81 -5.17
C ILE A 82 -5.89 3.83 -6.05
N VAL A 83 -6.01 4.78 -6.97
CA VAL A 83 -7.19 4.92 -7.83
C VAL A 83 -7.30 3.72 -8.77
N ILE A 84 -6.18 3.30 -9.37
CA ILE A 84 -6.14 2.10 -10.24
C ILE A 84 -6.50 0.85 -9.43
N MET A 85 -5.98 0.71 -8.19
CA MET A 85 -6.33 -0.40 -7.29
C MET A 85 -7.83 -0.43 -6.99
N ALA A 86 -8.45 0.71 -6.70
CA ALA A 86 -9.86 0.78 -6.37
C ALA A 86 -10.74 0.35 -7.56
N ALA A 87 -10.46 0.87 -8.76
CA ALA A 87 -11.19 0.49 -9.97
C ALA A 87 -11.04 -1.01 -10.29
N ALA A 88 -9.84 -1.56 -10.10
CA ALA A 88 -9.60 -2.96 -10.35
C ALA A 88 -10.31 -3.84 -9.30
N LEU A 89 -10.31 -3.45 -8.03
CA LEU A 89 -11.04 -4.16 -6.96
C LEU A 89 -12.55 -4.20 -7.21
N GLU A 90 -13.14 -3.11 -7.70
CA GLU A 90 -14.56 -3.05 -8.06
C GLU A 90 -14.93 -4.11 -9.12
N GLU A 91 -14.09 -4.24 -10.15
CA GLU A 91 -14.26 -5.25 -11.21
C GLU A 91 -14.02 -6.68 -10.72
N ALA A 92 -13.04 -6.90 -9.82
CA ALA A 92 -12.84 -8.19 -9.18
C ALA A 92 -14.02 -8.62 -8.30
N ILE A 93 -14.74 -7.67 -7.70
CA ILE A 93 -15.94 -7.94 -6.89
C ILE A 93 -17.13 -8.26 -7.81
N ALA A 94 -17.21 -7.63 -8.98
CA ALA A 94 -18.27 -7.88 -9.95
C ALA A 94 -18.20 -9.30 -10.56
N ASP A 95 -17.00 -9.86 -10.74
CA ASP A 95 -16.80 -11.24 -11.24
C ASP A 95 -15.71 -11.99 -10.45
N VAL A 96 -16.07 -12.45 -9.24
CA VAL A 96 -15.14 -13.10 -8.29
C VAL A 96 -14.71 -14.50 -8.74
N SER A 97 -15.54 -15.17 -9.55
CA SER A 97 -15.39 -16.60 -9.87
C SER A 97 -14.60 -16.86 -11.16
N HIS A 98 -14.47 -15.87 -12.03
CA HIS A 98 -13.69 -15.98 -13.25
C HIS A 98 -12.33 -15.27 -13.15
N PRO A 99 -11.33 -15.72 -13.94
CA PRO A 99 -10.12 -14.93 -14.14
C PRO A 99 -10.50 -13.56 -14.66
N LEU A 100 -9.92 -12.49 -14.09
CA LEU A 100 -10.17 -11.15 -14.60
C LEU A 100 -9.76 -11.07 -16.09
N PRO A 101 -10.52 -10.33 -16.91
CA PRO A 101 -10.05 -9.98 -18.24
C PRO A 101 -8.65 -9.37 -18.15
N THR A 102 -7.76 -9.71 -19.08
CA THR A 102 -6.33 -9.35 -19.04
C THR A 102 -6.07 -7.87 -18.67
N PRO A 103 -6.82 -6.86 -19.16
CA PRO A 103 -6.62 -5.46 -18.76
C PRO A 103 -6.88 -5.19 -17.28
N PHE A 104 -7.83 -5.90 -16.66
CA PHE A 104 -8.17 -5.74 -15.25
C PHE A 104 -7.31 -6.61 -14.33
N ALA A 105 -6.89 -7.79 -14.78
CA ALA A 105 -5.81 -8.55 -14.10
C ALA A 105 -4.55 -7.68 -14.01
N VAL A 106 -4.27 -6.95 -15.11
CA VAL A 106 -3.20 -5.97 -15.18
C VAL A 106 -3.46 -4.77 -14.27
N ALA A 107 -4.68 -4.25 -14.23
CA ALA A 107 -5.03 -3.15 -13.34
C ALA A 107 -4.99 -3.53 -11.84
N LEU A 108 -5.29 -4.79 -11.48
CA LEU A 108 -5.27 -5.31 -10.10
C LEU A 108 -3.86 -5.67 -9.63
N GLY A 109 -3.00 -6.18 -10.53
CA GLY A 109 -1.66 -6.68 -10.21
C GLY A 109 -0.49 -5.82 -10.65
N ASP A 110 -0.64 -5.04 -11.73
CA ASP A 110 0.54 -4.77 -12.57
C ASP A 110 1.12 -3.38 -12.50
N SER A 111 0.41 -2.41 -11.92
CA SER A 111 0.91 -1.03 -11.86
C SER A 111 0.57 -0.31 -10.58
N ASN A 112 -0.59 -0.59 -10.00
CA ASN A 112 -1.11 0.09 -8.83
C ASN A 112 -0.21 0.01 -7.58
N LEU A 113 0.14 -1.19 -7.11
CA LEU A 113 0.96 -1.37 -5.91
C LEU A 113 2.42 -0.96 -6.16
N ALA A 114 2.94 -1.24 -7.36
CA ALA A 114 4.27 -0.82 -7.76
C ALA A 114 4.38 0.71 -7.83
N LEU A 115 3.41 1.40 -8.44
CA LEU A 115 3.33 2.88 -8.48
C LEU A 115 3.23 3.47 -7.07
N TYR A 116 2.43 2.84 -6.22
CA TYR A 116 2.31 3.26 -4.83
C TYR A 116 3.65 3.15 -4.09
N LEU A 117 4.31 2.00 -4.16
CA LEU A 117 5.60 1.76 -3.51
C LEU A 117 6.74 2.58 -4.14
N LEU A 118 6.65 2.92 -5.43
CA LEU A 118 7.58 3.83 -6.10
C LEU A 118 7.44 5.27 -5.57
N GLY A 119 6.21 5.74 -5.37
CA GLY A 119 5.94 7.02 -4.73
C GLY A 119 6.47 7.06 -3.30
N ASP A 120 6.20 6.02 -2.52
CA ASP A 120 6.73 5.87 -1.15
C ASP A 120 8.27 5.84 -1.12
N LEU A 121 8.90 5.12 -2.07
CA LEU A 121 10.35 5.11 -2.20
C LEU A 121 10.91 6.49 -2.55
N PHE A 122 10.22 7.26 -3.40
CA PHE A 122 10.60 8.63 -3.73
C PHE A 122 10.48 9.57 -2.51
N PHE A 123 9.43 9.41 -1.70
CA PHE A 123 9.26 10.11 -0.43
C PHE A 123 10.43 9.84 0.53
N ARG A 124 10.72 8.56 0.77
CA ARG A 124 11.81 8.13 1.65
C ARG A 124 13.18 8.54 1.14
N ARG A 125 13.42 8.50 -0.18
CA ARG A 125 14.67 9.01 -0.78
C ARG A 125 14.83 10.51 -0.57
N THR A 126 13.76 11.27 -0.78
CA THR A 126 13.76 12.73 -0.62
C THR A 126 14.06 13.13 0.82
N LEU A 127 13.50 12.40 1.78
CA LEU A 127 13.68 12.66 3.22
C LEU A 127 14.84 11.87 3.86
N ARG A 128 15.61 11.14 3.06
CA ARG A 128 16.72 10.28 3.50
C ARG A 128 16.34 9.25 4.58
N ILE A 129 15.11 8.77 4.55
CA ILE A 129 14.59 7.76 5.48
C ILE A 129 15.10 6.37 5.03
N GLU A 130 15.57 5.59 5.99
CA GLU A 130 16.00 4.19 5.85
C GLU A 130 15.23 3.32 6.86
N PRO A 131 14.99 2.03 6.59
CA PRO A 131 15.49 1.23 5.46
C PRO A 131 14.62 1.28 4.19
N ARG A 132 15.24 1.46 3.02
CA ARG A 132 14.52 1.48 1.71
C ARG A 132 14.32 0.10 1.08
N ILE A 133 15.10 -0.88 1.53
CA ILE A 133 15.14 -2.22 0.91
C ILE A 133 13.79 -2.93 0.97
N PHE A 134 13.02 -2.76 2.04
CA PHE A 134 11.70 -3.38 2.19
C PHE A 134 10.72 -2.92 1.13
N ARG A 135 10.68 -1.61 0.84
CA ARG A 135 9.82 -1.04 -0.21
C ARG A 135 10.23 -1.51 -1.61
N ILE A 136 11.54 -1.59 -1.86
CA ILE A 136 12.07 -2.10 -3.14
C ILE A 136 11.68 -3.57 -3.32
N CYS A 137 11.90 -4.42 -2.32
CA CYS A 137 11.52 -5.83 -2.36
C CYS A 137 10.00 -5.99 -2.50
N GLY A 138 9.21 -5.21 -1.77
CA GLY A 138 7.75 -5.21 -1.90
C GLY A 138 7.28 -4.84 -3.30
N ALA A 139 7.89 -3.82 -3.92
CA ALA A 139 7.58 -3.39 -5.28
C ALA A 139 7.95 -4.48 -6.31
N LEU A 140 9.12 -5.11 -6.15
CA LEU A 140 9.53 -6.21 -7.03
C LEU A 140 8.65 -7.44 -6.87
N LEU A 141 8.24 -7.78 -5.65
CA LEU A 141 7.30 -8.89 -5.39
C LEU A 141 5.91 -8.60 -5.95
N ALA A 142 5.42 -7.36 -5.83
CA ALA A 142 4.18 -6.94 -6.47
C ALA A 142 4.26 -7.08 -8.00
N VAL A 143 5.35 -6.63 -8.62
CA VAL A 143 5.58 -6.83 -10.06
C VAL A 143 5.73 -8.32 -10.41
N ALA A 144 6.28 -9.15 -9.53
CA ALA A 144 6.34 -10.59 -9.77
C ALA A 144 4.96 -11.26 -9.74
N THR A 145 4.00 -10.73 -8.95
CA THR A 145 2.63 -11.24 -8.94
C THR A 145 1.89 -11.07 -10.27
N ILE A 146 2.37 -10.19 -11.15
CA ILE A 146 1.88 -10.02 -12.54
C ILE A 146 1.87 -11.34 -13.31
N LEU A 147 3.00 -12.06 -13.28
CA LEU A 147 3.16 -13.31 -14.02
C LEU A 147 2.23 -14.41 -13.50
N VAL A 148 1.86 -14.32 -12.22
CA VAL A 148 0.99 -15.28 -11.54
C VAL A 148 -0.48 -14.91 -11.72
N GLY A 149 -0.81 -13.62 -11.70
CA GLY A 149 -2.16 -13.05 -11.86
C GLY A 149 -2.86 -13.51 -13.14
N MET A 150 -2.09 -13.75 -14.21
CA MET A 150 -2.63 -14.30 -15.47
C MET A 150 -3.20 -15.72 -15.35
N TYR A 151 -2.89 -16.46 -14.29
CA TYR A 151 -3.26 -17.86 -14.11
C TYR A 151 -4.10 -18.13 -12.85
N VAL A 152 -4.34 -17.12 -12.00
CA VAL A 152 -5.05 -17.27 -10.72
C VAL A 152 -6.32 -16.44 -10.67
N THR A 153 -7.22 -16.77 -9.75
CA THR A 153 -8.45 -15.99 -9.53
C THR A 153 -8.15 -14.64 -8.88
N ALA A 154 -9.07 -13.68 -9.05
CA ALA A 154 -9.01 -12.36 -8.42
C ALA A 154 -8.71 -12.42 -6.91
N VAL A 155 -9.36 -13.36 -6.22
CA VAL A 155 -9.22 -13.56 -4.77
C VAL A 155 -7.80 -14.00 -4.41
N MET A 156 -7.24 -14.96 -5.13
CA MET A 156 -5.86 -15.44 -4.89
C MET A 156 -4.84 -14.31 -5.06
N GLN A 157 -5.03 -13.46 -6.08
CA GLN A 157 -4.19 -12.30 -6.33
C GLN A 157 -4.29 -11.27 -5.20
N LEU A 158 -5.52 -10.96 -4.73
CA LEU A 158 -5.73 -10.08 -3.58
C LEU A 158 -5.07 -10.62 -2.30
N VAL A 159 -5.20 -11.93 -2.03
CA VAL A 159 -4.52 -12.58 -0.90
C VAL A 159 -3.00 -12.40 -1.01
N ALA A 160 -2.42 -12.62 -2.19
CA ALA A 160 -0.98 -12.45 -2.41
C ALA A 160 -0.53 -11.01 -2.16
N LEU A 161 -1.26 -10.02 -2.67
CA LEU A 161 -0.93 -8.60 -2.47
C LEU A 161 -1.01 -8.19 -0.99
N VAL A 162 -2.06 -8.61 -0.28
CA VAL A 162 -2.20 -8.37 1.17
C VAL A 162 -1.07 -9.05 1.94
N ALA A 163 -0.71 -10.27 1.59
CA ALA A 163 0.37 -11.02 2.24
C ALA A 163 1.74 -10.35 2.00
N ILE A 164 2.02 -9.88 0.78
CA ILE A 164 3.26 -9.17 0.44
C ILE A 164 3.37 -7.88 1.25
N LEU A 165 2.33 -7.04 1.24
CA LEU A 165 2.34 -5.78 1.98
C LEU A 165 2.45 -6.00 3.50
N SER A 166 1.65 -6.90 4.05
CA SER A 166 1.65 -7.19 5.48
C SER A 166 2.98 -7.80 5.92
N GLY A 167 3.51 -8.74 5.15
CA GLY A 167 4.81 -9.36 5.39
C GLY A 167 5.94 -8.34 5.37
N MET A 168 5.96 -7.46 4.36
CA MET A 168 6.91 -6.36 4.26
C MET A 168 6.86 -5.46 5.51
N LEU A 169 5.67 -5.02 5.93
CA LEU A 169 5.49 -4.16 7.11
C LEU A 169 5.94 -4.84 8.40
N VAL A 170 5.61 -6.12 8.59
CA VAL A 170 6.03 -6.90 9.76
C VAL A 170 7.54 -7.08 9.79
N LEU A 171 8.15 -7.40 8.65
CA LEU A 171 9.61 -7.57 8.55
C LEU A 171 10.35 -6.26 8.79
N GLU A 172 9.86 -5.15 8.22
CA GLU A 172 10.40 -3.82 8.46
C GLU A 172 10.32 -3.46 9.95
N ALA A 173 9.14 -3.57 10.56
CA ALA A 173 8.93 -3.27 11.98
C ALA A 173 9.82 -4.12 12.90
N ARG A 174 10.01 -5.41 12.60
CA ARG A 174 10.94 -6.29 13.33
C ARG A 174 12.39 -5.84 13.16
N SER A 175 12.80 -5.50 11.94
CA SER A 175 14.17 -5.07 11.66
C SER A 175 14.52 -3.76 12.35
N THR A 176 13.60 -2.80 12.40
CA THR A 176 13.81 -1.50 13.06
C THR A 176 13.88 -1.67 14.57
N ARG A 177 13.05 -2.54 15.17
CA ARG A 177 13.13 -2.88 16.61
C ARG A 177 14.46 -3.54 16.97
N LEU A 178 14.98 -4.43 16.13
CA LEU A 178 16.28 -5.09 16.35
C LEU A 178 17.47 -4.12 16.19
N ARG A 179 17.31 -3.03 15.44
CA ARG A 179 18.32 -1.98 15.25
C ARG A 179 18.40 -0.94 16.37
N LEU A 180 17.52 -1.02 17.37
CA LEU A 180 17.60 -0.22 18.60
C LEU A 180 18.20 -1.07 19.74
N PRO A 181 19.53 -1.25 19.82
CA PRO A 181 20.15 -1.85 21.00
C PRO A 181 20.13 -0.82 22.14
N LEU A 182 19.38 -1.14 23.20
CA LEU A 182 19.63 -0.80 24.63
C LEU A 182 20.46 0.47 24.94
N SER A 183 20.12 1.64 24.38
CA SER A 183 20.74 2.92 24.78
C SER A 183 20.20 3.46 26.11
N GLU A 184 19.35 2.70 26.82
CA GLU A 184 18.72 3.13 28.09
C GLU A 184 19.13 2.23 29.26
N SER A 185 20.44 2.07 29.50
CA SER A 185 20.92 1.50 30.78
C SER A 185 21.97 2.35 31.51
N HIS A 186 22.10 3.65 31.18
CA HIS A 186 22.96 4.56 31.93
C HIS A 186 22.29 5.91 32.20
N ILE A 187 21.21 5.89 32.99
CA ILE A 187 20.91 7.02 33.89
C ILE A 187 20.58 6.43 35.26
N SER A 188 21.62 6.18 36.04
CA SER A 188 21.52 6.09 37.50
C SER A 188 21.65 7.51 38.06
N PRO A 189 20.86 7.82 39.09
CA PRO A 189 21.44 8.34 40.32
C PRO A 189 21.31 7.35 41.49
#